data_AF-A0A3M1C278-F1
#
_entry.id   AF-A0A3M1C278-F1
#
_cell.length_a   1.000
_cell.length_b   1.000
_cell.length_c   1.000
_cell.angle_alpha   90.00
_cell.angle_beta   90.00
_cell.angle_gamma   90.00
#
_symmetry.space_group_name_H-M   'P 1'
#
loop_
_entity.id
_entity.type
_entity.pdbx_description
1 polymer ?
#
loop_
_entity_poly.entity_id
_entity_poly.type
_entity_poly.pdbx_seq_one_letter_code
_entity_poly.pdbx_strand_id
1 'polypeptide(L)' 'KRGKGEGRWNEKRNKVISKVRYVVERTFGSIKLWFGGMKTRYKGLSKVHFQHLMEAIGYNLYRLPYLEVKVKGLIEEERA' A
#
# COMPACT_ATOMS: atom_id res chain seq x y z
N LYS A 1 5.92 25.41 3.85
CA LYS A 1 4.51 25.87 3.74
C LYS A 1 3.65 24.71 3.24
N ARG A 2 2.72 24.17 4.05
CA ARG A 2 1.62 23.33 3.52
C ARG A 2 0.77 24.21 2.61
N GLY A 3 0.55 23.72 1.39
CA GLY A 3 -0.21 24.27 0.24
C GLY A 3 -0.75 25.70 0.32
N LYS A 4 -0.28 26.57 -0.59
CA LYS A 4 -1.17 27.59 -1.16
C LYS A 4 -2.35 26.85 -1.79
N GLY A 5 -3.59 27.32 -1.54
CA GLY A 5 -4.79 26.70 -2.10
C GLY A 5 -4.64 26.50 -3.60
N GLU A 6 -4.79 25.26 -4.05
CA GLU A 6 -4.81 24.96 -5.48
C GLU A 6 -6.14 25.47 -6.06
N GLY A 7 -6.16 25.76 -7.37
CA GLY A 7 -7.41 26.20 -8.02
C GLY A 7 -8.55 25.21 -7.79
N ARG A 8 -9.79 25.71 -7.74
CA ARG A 8 -11.03 24.97 -7.39
C ARG A 8 -11.20 23.62 -8.13
N TRP A 9 -10.69 23.51 -9.36
CA TRP A 9 -10.70 22.27 -10.14
C TRP A 9 -9.69 21.23 -9.64
N ASN A 10 -8.48 21.66 -9.30
CA ASN A 10 -7.45 20.78 -8.76
C ASN A 10 -7.88 20.18 -7.42
N GLU A 11 -8.55 20.96 -6.56
CA GLU A 11 -9.10 20.45 -5.29
C GLU A 11 -10.14 19.34 -5.52
N LYS A 12 -11.09 19.57 -6.44
CA LYS A 12 -12.11 18.56 -6.79
C LYS A 12 -11.45 17.29 -7.34
N ARG A 13 -10.50 17.43 -8.27
CA ARG A 13 -9.74 16.31 -8.84
C ARG A 13 -8.98 15.55 -7.75
N ASN A 14 -8.23 16.25 -6.90
CA ASN A 14 -7.44 15.63 -5.84
C ASN A 14 -8.35 14.90 -4.83
N LYS A 15 -9.55 15.39 -4.56
CA LYS A 15 -10.55 14.72 -3.70
C LYS A 15 -11.06 13.40 -4.31
N VAL A 16 -11.17 13.31 -5.62
CA VAL A 16 -11.51 12.05 -6.32
C VAL A 16 -10.32 11.09 -6.30
N ILE A 17 -9.12 11.58 -6.64
CA ILE A 17 -7.89 10.77 -6.67
C ILE A 17 -7.59 10.18 -5.29
N SER A 18 -7.75 10.97 -4.21
CA SER A 18 -7.44 10.52 -2.85
C SER A 18 -8.29 9.34 -2.38
N LYS A 19 -9.50 9.13 -2.92
CA LYS A 19 -10.31 7.93 -2.65
C LYS A 19 -9.61 6.65 -3.09
N VAL A 20 -8.89 6.70 -4.21
CA VAL A 20 -8.19 5.54 -4.80
C VAL A 20 -6.74 5.47 -4.31
N ARG A 21 -6.07 6.62 -4.18
CA ARG A 21 -4.66 6.75 -3.76
C ARG A 21 -4.38 6.06 -2.43
N TYR A 22 -5.36 6.06 -1.53
CA TYR A 22 -5.25 5.45 -0.23
C TYR A 22 -4.85 3.96 -0.27
N VAL A 23 -5.35 3.19 -1.24
CA VAL A 23 -5.03 1.75 -1.37
C VAL A 23 -3.54 1.55 -1.65
N VAL A 24 -3.01 2.36 -2.56
CA VAL A 24 -1.60 2.33 -2.97
C VAL A 24 -0.70 2.82 -1.83
N GLU A 25 -1.05 3.96 -1.23
CA GLU A 25 -0.25 4.58 -0.16
C GLU A 25 -0.21 3.74 1.11
N ARG A 26 -1.33 3.12 1.48
CA ARG A 26 -1.37 2.20 2.62
C ARG A 26 -0.40 1.03 2.41
N THR A 27 -0.34 0.48 1.20
CA THR A 27 0.57 -0.63 0.86
C THR A 27 2.03 -0.23 1.05
N PHE A 28 2.45 0.88 0.44
CA PHE A 28 3.80 1.39 0.61
C PHE A 28 4.11 1.82 2.05
N GLY A 29 3.13 2.36 2.77
CA GLY A 29 3.25 2.69 4.19
C GLY A 29 3.48 1.45 5.06
N SER A 30 2.75 0.37 4.83
CA SER A 30 2.94 -0.91 5.50
C SER A 30 4.29 -1.54 5.17
N ILE A 31 4.72 -1.52 3.90
CA ILE A 31 6.04 -2.02 3.50
C ILE A 31 7.15 -1.25 4.22
N LYS A 32 7.02 0.08 4.28
CA LYS A 32 7.95 0.94 5.02
C LYS A 32 7.97 0.62 6.52
N LEU A 33 6.80 0.41 7.14
CA LEU A 33 6.68 0.19 8.58
C LEU A 33 7.19 -1.20 9.00
N TRP A 34 6.81 -2.26 8.27
CA TRP A 34 7.08 -3.64 8.68
C TRP A 34 8.42 -4.17 8.19
N PHE A 35 8.84 -3.78 6.98
CA PHE A 35 10.06 -4.32 6.36
C PHE A 35 11.18 -3.27 6.26
N GLY A 36 10.90 -2.02 6.66
CA GLY A 36 11.88 -0.94 6.59
C GLY A 36 12.18 -0.51 5.15
N GLY A 37 11.21 -0.66 4.25
CA GLY A 37 11.30 -0.25 2.85
C GLY A 37 11.49 1.27 2.66
N MET A 38 11.59 1.71 1.40
CA MET A 38 12.02 3.06 1.01
C MET A 38 13.46 3.44 1.41
N LYS A 39 14.23 2.49 1.97
CA LYS A 39 15.66 2.64 2.25
C LYS A 39 16.42 1.56 1.52
N THR A 40 17.43 1.95 0.76
CA THR A 40 18.33 1.00 0.08
C THR A 40 19.36 0.47 1.07
N ARG A 41 19.31 -0.83 1.39
CA ARG A 41 20.29 -1.47 2.28
C ARG A 41 21.50 -2.01 1.53
N TYR A 42 21.30 -2.38 0.27
CA TYR A 42 22.32 -3.00 -0.56
C TYR A 42 22.91 -2.02 -1.57
N LYS A 43 24.17 -2.25 -1.96
CA LYS A 43 24.84 -1.52 -3.03
C LYS A 43 24.63 -2.23 -4.37
N GLY A 44 24.15 -1.48 -5.37
CA GLY A 44 23.92 -1.97 -6.74
C GLY A 44 22.44 -2.19 -7.06
N LEU A 45 22.07 -1.88 -8.30
CA LEU A 45 20.68 -1.85 -8.75
C LEU A 45 19.99 -3.21 -8.67
N SER A 46 20.68 -4.29 -9.05
CA SER A 46 20.14 -5.66 -8.99
C SER A 46 19.78 -6.08 -7.56
N LYS A 47 20.66 -5.80 -6.59
CA LYS A 47 20.43 -6.15 -5.18
C LYS A 47 19.30 -5.33 -4.57
N VAL A 48 19.20 -4.04 -4.91
CA VAL A 48 18.10 -3.17 -4.48
C VAL A 48 16.78 -3.59 -5.12
N HIS A 49 16.78 -3.98 -6.40
CA HIS A 49 15.59 -4.51 -7.05
C HIS A 49 15.11 -5.78 -6.36
N PHE A 50 16.02 -6.70 -6.06
CA PHE A 50 15.70 -7.91 -5.30
C PHE A 50 15.18 -7.61 -3.89
N GLN A 51 15.74 -6.61 -3.20
CA GLN A 51 15.23 -6.13 -1.91
C GLN A 51 13.75 -5.73 -2.03
N HIS A 52 13.39 -4.90 -3.02
CA HIS A 52 12.00 -4.48 -3.21
C HIS A 52 11.07 -5.65 -3.55
N LEU A 53 11.53 -6.63 -4.33
CA LEU A 53 10.75 -7.84 -4.62
C LEU A 53 10.48 -8.66 -3.35
N MET A 54 11.51 -8.86 -2.51
CA MET A 54 11.36 -9.59 -1.24
C MET A 54 10.43 -8.86 -0.28
N GLU A 55 10.51 -7.53 -0.20
CA GLU A 55 9.59 -6.70 0.59
C GLU A 55 8.13 -6.83 0.09
N ALA A 56 7.92 -6.86 -1.23
CA ALA A 56 6.58 -7.03 -1.82
C ALA A 56 6.00 -8.43 -1.55
N ILE A 57 6.81 -9.49 -1.69
CA ILE A 57 6.40 -10.87 -1.37
C ILE A 57 6.09 -10.98 0.12
N GLY A 58 6.97 -10.45 0.98
CA GLY A 58 6.77 -10.43 2.43
C GLY A 58 5.48 -9.73 2.83
N TYR A 59 5.16 -8.59 2.20
CA TYR A 59 3.89 -7.89 2.42
C TYR A 59 2.67 -8.75 2.08
N ASN A 60 2.69 -9.42 0.92
CA ASN A 60 1.58 -10.27 0.49
C ASN A 60 1.36 -11.44 1.45
N LEU A 61 2.43 -12.08 1.90
CA LEU A 61 2.37 -13.19 2.86
C LEU A 61 1.86 -12.73 4.23
N TYR A 62 2.34 -11.58 4.73
CA TYR A 62 1.90 -11.04 6.01
C TYR A 62 0.40 -10.64 6.01
N ARG A 63 -0.13 -10.24 4.85
CA ARG A 63 -1.54 -9.90 4.66
C ARG A 63 -2.46 -11.10 4.49
N LEU A 64 -1.92 -12.26 4.15
CA LEU A 64 -2.69 -13.44 3.75
C LEU A 64 -3.68 -13.94 4.82
N PRO A 65 -3.29 -14.05 6.12
CA PRO A 65 -4.22 -14.48 7.17
C PRO A 65 -5.42 -13.54 7.33
N TYR A 66 -5.21 -12.24 7.19
CA TYR A 66 -6.27 -11.24 7.26
C TYR A 66 -7.24 -11.31 6.08
N LEU A 67 -6.75 -11.72 4.91
CA LEU A 67 -7.59 -11.93 3.73
C LEU A 67 -8.42 -13.20 3.87
N GLU A 68 -7.84 -14.28 4.39
CA GLU A 68 -8.55 -15.53 4.64
C GLU A 68 -9.74 -15.34 5.59
N VAL A 69 -9.53 -14.65 6.72
CA VAL A 69 -10.60 -14.33 7.67
C VAL A 69 -11.70 -13.51 7.00
N LYS A 70 -11.34 -12.51 6.21
CA LYS A 70 -12.30 -11.67 5.49
C LYS A 70 -13.11 -12.48 4.47
N VAL A 71 -12.46 -13.34 3.70
CA VAL A 71 -13.13 -14.18 2.70
C VAL A 71 -14.07 -15.19 3.37
N LYS A 72 -13.65 -15.82 4.46
CA LYS A 72 -14.51 -16.74 5.24
C LYS A 72 -15.76 -16.04 5.75
N GLY A 73 -15.62 -14.85 6.35
CA GLY A 73 -16.78 -14.07 6.81
C GLY A 73 -17.76 -13.71 5.69
N LEU A 74 -17.24 -13.35 4.50
CA LEU A 74 -18.10 -13.08 3.34
C LEU A 74 -18.85 -14.32 2.86
N ILE A 75 -18.18 -15.49 2.83
CA ILE A 75 -18.82 -16.76 2.44
C ILE A 75 -19.90 -17.16 3.46
N GLU A 76 -19.68 -16.90 4.75
CA GLU A 76 -20.68 -17.17 5.79
C GLU A 76 -21.89 -16.21 5.69
N GLU A 77 -21.66 -14.93 5.39
CA GLU A 77 -22.73 -13.94 5.13
C GLU A 77 -23.54 -14.28 3.87
N GLU A 78 -22.91 -14.76 2.79
CA GLU A 78 -23.63 -15.18 1.57
C GLU A 78 -24.45 -16.46 1.75
N ARG A 79 -24.17 -17.26 2.78
CA ARG A 79 -24.86 -18.52 3.09
C ARG A 79 -25.98 -18.38 4.13
N ALA A 80 -26.10 -17.23 4.77
CA ALA A 80 -27.12 -16.90 5.77
C ALA A 80 -28.36 -16.25 5.13
#